data_AF-A0A451BFX3-F1
#
_entry.id   AF-A0A451BFX3-F1
#
_cell.length_a   1.000
_cell.length_b   1.000
_cell.length_c   1.000
_cell.angle_alpha   90.00
_cell.angle_beta   90.00
_cell.angle_gamma   90.00
#
_symmetry.space_group_name_H-M   'P 1'
#
loop_
_entity.id
_entity.type
_entity.pdbx_description
1 polymer ?
#
loop_
_entity_poly.entity_id
_entity_poly.type
_entity_poly.pdbx_seq_one_letter_code
_entity_poly.pdbx_strand_id
1 'polypeptide(L)'
;MFSNIISSPRNRDQAISELEHISGKMRITSMLIMLTTVVNIMLTLWITYGMSTLNLSRREIYELVHVAWFCTIFAIIVVLLFDFFKRKGDACFEELSDELHGSKVPNEDFSLSARIVMRSYSKYASLPLIPGQFGPGIMAGVNILLPFLILTFMTAVGFRS
;
A
#
# COMPACT_ATOMS: atom_id res chain seq x y z
N MET A 1 16.97 -13.02 -37.69
CA MET A 1 18.03 -13.78 -36.99
C MET A 1 18.69 -12.84 -35.99
N PHE A 2 18.00 -12.59 -34.87
CA PHE A 2 18.57 -11.90 -33.71
C PHE A 2 18.54 -12.90 -32.56
N SER A 3 19.75 -13.23 -32.10
CA SER A 3 20.14 -13.95 -30.89
C SER A 3 19.03 -14.11 -29.85
N ASN A 4 18.67 -15.33 -29.43
CA ASN A 4 19.43 -16.11 -28.44
C ASN A 4 20.11 -15.25 -27.36
N ILE A 5 19.40 -14.27 -26.81
CA ILE A 5 19.69 -13.78 -25.47
C ILE A 5 19.14 -14.83 -24.52
N ILE A 6 19.96 -15.85 -24.26
CA ILE A 6 20.18 -16.39 -22.92
C ILE A 6 18.90 -16.35 -22.04
N SER A 7 17.95 -17.24 -22.30
CA SER A 7 17.00 -17.68 -21.28
C SER A 7 17.78 -18.56 -20.29
N SER A 8 18.75 -17.99 -19.60
CA SER A 8 19.52 -18.71 -18.59
C SER A 8 18.56 -19.04 -17.44
N PRO A 9 18.57 -20.28 -16.92
CA PRO A 9 17.84 -20.62 -15.70
C PRO A 9 18.16 -19.66 -14.54
N ARG A 10 19.36 -19.04 -14.56
CA ARG A 10 19.76 -18.01 -13.59
C ARG A 10 18.92 -16.73 -13.64
N ASN A 11 18.43 -16.30 -14.82
CA ASN A 11 17.52 -15.16 -14.94
C ASN A 11 16.10 -15.51 -14.46
N ARG A 12 15.66 -16.74 -14.74
CA ARG A 12 14.36 -17.28 -14.35
C ARG A 12 14.19 -17.38 -12.83
N ASP A 13 15.17 -18.00 -12.17
CA ASP A 13 15.16 -18.17 -10.72
C ASP A 13 15.30 -16.80 -10.01
N GLN A 14 16.02 -15.87 -10.63
CA GLN A 14 16.14 -14.50 -10.14
C GLN A 14 14.82 -13.74 -10.25
N ALA A 15 14.11 -13.82 -11.38
CA ALA A 15 12.80 -13.17 -11.56
C ALA A 15 11.74 -13.71 -10.60
N ILE A 16 11.72 -15.04 -10.39
CA ILE A 16 10.83 -15.69 -9.40
C ILE A 16 11.15 -15.18 -7.98
N SER A 17 12.42 -15.18 -7.60
CA SER A 17 12.86 -14.71 -6.27
C SER A 17 12.56 -13.23 -6.05
N GLU A 18 12.76 -12.38 -7.06
CA GLU A 18 12.40 -10.96 -6.99
C GLU A 18 10.89 -10.75 -6.83
N LEU A 19 10.07 -11.46 -7.60
CA LEU A 19 8.60 -11.35 -7.51
C LEU A 19 8.07 -11.85 -6.16
N GLU A 20 8.65 -12.93 -5.62
CA GLU A 20 8.30 -13.43 -4.28
C GLU A 20 8.64 -12.40 -3.19
N HIS A 21 9.84 -11.80 -3.26
CA HIS A 21 10.26 -10.78 -2.32
C HIS A 21 9.41 -9.50 -2.42
N ILE A 22 9.04 -9.08 -3.64
CA ILE A 22 8.12 -7.95 -3.86
C ILE A 22 6.74 -8.26 -3.28
N SER A 23 6.21 -9.46 -3.55
CA SER A 23 4.93 -9.92 -3.01
C SER A 23 4.92 -9.89 -1.47
N GLY A 24 6.00 -10.35 -0.83
CA GLY A 24 6.17 -10.27 0.62
C GLY A 24 6.15 -8.83 1.14
N LYS A 25 6.88 -7.93 0.49
CA LYS A 25 6.88 -6.49 0.83
C LYS A 25 5.50 -5.87 0.66
N MET A 26 4.80 -6.15 -0.44
CA MET A 26 3.45 -5.63 -0.68
C MET A 26 2.44 -6.10 0.37
N ARG A 27 2.56 -7.34 0.85
CA ARG A 27 1.74 -7.83 1.97
C ARG A 27 1.97 -7.01 3.24
N ILE A 28 3.23 -6.75 3.61
CA ILE A 28 3.55 -5.96 4.81
C ILE A 28 3.07 -4.52 4.63
N THR A 29 3.36 -3.90 3.49
CA THR A 29 2.98 -2.52 3.21
C THR A 29 1.46 -2.34 3.16
N SER A 30 0.71 -3.28 2.58
CA SER A 30 -0.76 -3.24 2.60
C SER A 30 -1.35 -3.39 4.01
N MET A 31 -0.77 -4.24 4.86
CA MET A 31 -1.14 -4.33 6.28
C MET A 31 -0.84 -3.03 7.02
N LEU A 32 0.30 -2.38 6.74
CA LEU A 32 0.64 -1.07 7.32
C LEU A 32 -0.35 0.01 6.88
N ILE A 33 -0.74 0.08 5.61
CA ILE A 33 -1.74 1.04 5.12
C ILE A 33 -3.08 0.85 5.84
N MET A 34 -3.51 -0.42 6.00
CA MET A 34 -4.74 -0.73 6.73
C MET A 34 -4.64 -0.24 8.18
N LEU A 35 -3.55 -0.59 8.88
CA LEU A 35 -3.34 -0.23 10.28
C LEU A 35 -3.31 1.29 10.47
N THR A 36 -2.55 2.01 9.65
CA THR A 36 -2.44 3.47 9.74
C THR A 36 -3.76 4.16 9.45
N THR A 37 -4.55 3.63 8.51
CA THR A 37 -5.89 4.16 8.20
C THR A 37 -6.83 3.96 9.38
N VAL A 38 -6.85 2.77 9.99
CA VAL A 38 -7.67 2.50 11.19
C VAL A 38 -7.26 3.40 12.35
N VAL A 39 -5.95 3.58 12.57
CA VAL A 39 -5.43 4.48 13.61
C VAL A 39 -5.85 5.93 13.35
N ASN A 40 -5.74 6.43 12.11
CA ASN A 40 -6.18 7.77 11.75
C ASN A 40 -7.68 7.99 11.96
N ILE A 41 -8.51 6.99 11.65
CA ILE A 41 -9.95 7.04 11.91
C ILE A 41 -10.21 7.13 13.42
N MET A 42 -9.57 6.27 14.21
CA MET A 42 -9.73 6.26 15.67
C MET A 42 -9.27 7.57 16.32
N LEU A 43 -8.12 8.11 15.89
CA LEU A 43 -7.62 9.41 16.33
C LEU A 43 -8.61 10.54 15.98
N THR A 44 -9.15 10.52 14.77
CA THR A 44 -10.14 11.51 14.33
C THR A 44 -11.40 11.46 15.18
N LEU A 45 -11.95 10.27 15.39
CA LEU A 45 -13.12 10.08 16.25
C LEU A 45 -12.84 10.51 17.69
N TRP A 46 -11.67 10.16 18.24
CA TRP A 46 -11.27 10.59 19.58
C TRP A 46 -11.21 12.11 19.67
N ILE A 47 -10.54 12.79 18.73
CA ILE A 47 -10.41 14.26 18.77
C ILE A 47 -11.78 14.92 18.65
N THR A 48 -12.62 14.49 17.70
CA THR A 48 -13.98 15.06 17.52
C THR A 48 -14.88 14.80 18.72
N TYR A 49 -14.85 13.60 19.29
CA TYR A 49 -15.60 13.26 20.50
C TYR A 49 -15.07 14.03 21.72
N GLY A 50 -13.74 14.09 21.84
CA GLY A 50 -13.05 14.80 22.90
C GLY A 50 -13.36 16.29 22.88
N MET A 51 -13.41 16.91 21.70
CA MET A 51 -13.81 18.31 21.56
C MET A 51 -15.27 18.61 21.92
N SER A 52 -16.17 17.64 21.76
CA SER A 52 -17.61 17.84 21.96
C SER A 52 -18.11 17.43 23.34
N THR A 53 -17.45 16.46 23.99
CA THR A 53 -17.96 15.84 25.23
C THR A 53 -16.95 15.83 26.37
N LEU A 54 -15.65 15.82 26.07
CA LEU A 54 -14.61 15.81 27.08
C LEU A 54 -14.12 17.26 27.27
N ASN A 55 -13.95 17.71 28.51
CA ASN A 55 -13.35 19.02 28.77
C ASN A 55 -11.83 18.98 28.57
N LEU A 56 -11.37 18.49 27.41
CA LEU A 56 -9.97 18.48 27.05
C LEU A 56 -9.48 19.92 26.92
N SER A 57 -8.31 20.18 27.47
CA SER A 57 -7.64 21.46 27.31
C SER A 57 -7.27 21.69 25.83
N ARG A 58 -7.17 22.97 25.44
CA ARG A 58 -6.74 23.32 24.08
C ARG A 58 -5.40 22.67 23.72
N ARG A 59 -4.48 22.61 24.68
CA ARG A 59 -3.15 22.00 24.51
C ARG A 59 -3.23 20.52 24.17
N GLU A 60 -4.04 19.74 24.90
CA GLU A 60 -4.22 18.31 24.63
C GLU A 60 -4.80 18.07 23.23
N ILE A 61 -5.75 18.90 22.80
CA ILE A 61 -6.32 18.81 21.45
C ILE A 61 -5.25 19.12 20.38
N TYR A 62 -4.42 20.15 20.56
CA TYR A 62 -3.33 20.44 19.63
C TYR A 62 -2.28 19.32 19.56
N GLU A 63 -1.92 18.72 20.70
CA GLU A 63 -1.00 17.58 20.76
C GLU A 63 -1.58 16.38 19.98
N LEU A 64 -2.86 16.06 20.17
CA LEU A 64 -3.53 14.99 19.42
C LEU A 64 -3.65 15.28 17.91
N VAL A 65 -3.91 16.54 17.53
CA VAL A 65 -3.95 16.96 16.13
C VAL A 65 -2.58 16.79 15.47
N HIS A 66 -1.49 17.14 16.15
CA HIS A 66 -0.15 16.91 15.64
C HIS A 66 0.14 15.41 15.44
N VAL A 67 -0.26 14.57 16.38
CA VAL A 67 -0.14 13.10 16.23
C VAL A 67 -0.92 12.61 15.01
N ALA A 68 -2.16 13.09 14.80
CA ALA A 68 -2.96 12.73 13.63
C ALA A 68 -2.29 13.15 12.30
N TRP A 69 -1.66 14.33 12.25
CA TRP A 69 -0.87 14.77 11.10
C TRP A 69 0.35 13.89 10.84
N PHE A 70 1.11 13.53 11.88
CA PHE A 70 2.24 12.60 11.75
C PHE A 70 1.79 11.23 11.23
N CYS A 71 0.71 10.67 11.76
CA CYS A 71 0.14 9.42 11.28
C CYS A 71 -0.34 9.52 9.83
N THR A 72 -0.89 10.66 9.42
CA THR A 72 -1.30 10.93 8.03
C THR A 72 -0.10 10.95 7.09
N ILE A 73 0.97 11.69 7.43
CA ILE A 73 2.20 11.75 6.63
C ILE A 73 2.81 10.35 6.50
N PHE A 74 2.87 9.60 7.60
CA PHE A 74 3.35 8.23 7.58
C PHE A 74 2.49 7.34 6.68
N ALA A 75 1.16 7.43 6.75
CA ALA A 75 0.25 6.68 5.88
C ALA A 75 0.51 6.98 4.39
N ILE A 76 0.72 8.25 4.03
CA ILE A 76 1.04 8.66 2.65
C ILE A 76 2.36 8.04 2.19
N ILE A 77 3.40 8.08 3.01
CA ILE A 77 4.69 7.45 2.67
C ILE A 77 4.51 5.96 2.40
N VAL A 78 3.76 5.25 3.26
CA VAL A 78 3.50 3.82 3.08
C VAL A 78 2.69 3.54 1.81
N VAL A 79 1.71 4.38 1.48
CA VAL A 79 0.95 4.30 0.22
C VAL A 79 1.86 4.48 -1.00
N LEU A 80 2.78 5.46 -0.98
CA LEU A 80 3.73 5.68 -2.07
C LEU A 80 4.69 4.49 -2.22
N LEU A 81 5.15 3.92 -1.11
CA LEU A 81 5.96 2.69 -1.13
C LEU A 81 5.20 1.51 -1.73
N PHE A 82 3.91 1.37 -1.42
CA PHE A 82 3.07 0.34 -2.02
C PHE A 82 2.95 0.52 -3.54
N ASP A 83 2.70 1.75 -4.00
CA ASP A 83 2.62 2.04 -5.44
C ASP A 83 3.95 1.73 -6.16
N PHE A 84 5.07 2.08 -5.53
CA PHE A 84 6.40 1.74 -6.05
C PHE A 84 6.61 0.22 -6.17
N PHE A 85 6.30 -0.55 -5.12
CA PHE A 85 6.42 -2.01 -5.17
C PHE A 85 5.44 -2.65 -6.16
N LYS A 86 4.24 -2.08 -6.29
CA LYS A 86 3.26 -2.53 -7.27
C LYS A 86 3.81 -2.38 -8.69
N ARG A 87 4.27 -1.19 -9.07
CA ARG A 87 4.87 -0.95 -10.40
C ARG A 87 6.05 -1.87 -10.69
N LYS A 88 6.94 -2.08 -9.71
CA LYS A 88 8.06 -3.01 -9.88
C LYS A 88 7.58 -4.46 -10.07
N GLY A 89 6.59 -4.88 -9.27
CA GLY A 89 6.02 -6.21 -9.37
C GLY A 89 5.25 -6.46 -10.66
N ASP A 90 4.52 -5.45 -11.18
CA ASP A 90 3.78 -5.54 -12.43
C ASP A 90 4.75 -5.77 -13.61
N ALA A 91 5.89 -5.07 -13.62
CA ALA A 91 6.94 -5.28 -14.62
C ALA A 91 7.55 -6.70 -14.54
N CYS A 92 7.88 -7.19 -13.34
CA CYS A 92 8.39 -8.54 -13.16
C CYS A 92 7.34 -9.62 -13.52
N PHE A 93 6.06 -9.34 -13.26
CA PHE A 93 4.96 -10.24 -13.60
C PHE A 93 4.77 -10.34 -15.12
N GLU A 94 4.86 -9.22 -15.83
CA GLU A 94 4.79 -9.17 -17.29
C GLU A 94 5.95 -9.94 -17.92
N GLU A 95 7.18 -9.75 -17.44
CA GLU A 95 8.36 -10.49 -17.90
C GLU A 95 8.22 -12.01 -17.67
N LEU A 96 7.77 -12.43 -16.48
CA LEU A 96 7.51 -13.84 -16.18
C LEU A 96 6.38 -14.43 -17.03
N SER A 97 5.34 -13.64 -17.30
CA SER A 97 4.22 -14.04 -18.14
C SER A 97 4.67 -14.26 -19.59
N ASP A 98 5.47 -13.35 -20.14
CA ASP A 98 6.01 -13.43 -21.49
C ASP A 98 6.94 -14.64 -21.65
N GLU A 99 7.79 -14.91 -20.65
CA GLU A 99 8.64 -16.10 -20.67
C GLU A 99 7.83 -17.40 -20.60
N LEU A 100 6.74 -17.43 -19.82
CA LEU A 100 5.90 -18.61 -19.68
C LEU A 100 5.12 -18.92 -20.96
N HIS A 101 4.64 -17.89 -21.68
CA HIS A 101 3.90 -18.05 -22.94
C HIS A 101 4.80 -18.18 -24.17
N GLY A 102 6.02 -17.61 -24.13
CA GLY A 102 7.00 -17.67 -25.21
C GLY A 102 7.87 -18.94 -25.22
N SER A 103 7.84 -19.73 -24.15
CA SER A 103 8.64 -20.95 -24.02
C SER A 103 8.16 -22.08 -24.94
N LYS A 104 8.97 -22.42 -25.95
CA LYS A 104 8.70 -23.53 -26.89
C LYS A 104 8.88 -24.92 -26.28
N VAL A 105 9.50 -25.04 -25.11
CA VAL A 105 9.72 -26.31 -24.41
C VAL A 105 9.15 -26.19 -22.99
N PRO A 106 8.11 -26.95 -22.63
CA PRO A 106 7.54 -26.87 -21.30
C PRO A 106 8.53 -27.44 -20.28
N ASN A 107 9.00 -26.59 -19.36
CA ASN A 107 9.68 -27.02 -18.15
C ASN A 107 8.63 -26.98 -17.03
N GLU A 108 8.11 -28.14 -16.64
CA GLU A 108 6.97 -28.26 -15.72
C GLU A 108 7.26 -27.69 -14.32
N ASP A 109 8.48 -27.89 -13.80
CA ASP A 109 8.88 -27.40 -12.46
C ASP A 109 8.97 -25.86 -12.41
N PHE A 110 9.54 -25.25 -13.46
CA PHE A 110 9.58 -23.80 -13.61
C PHE A 110 8.16 -23.23 -13.78
N SER A 111 7.33 -23.89 -14.59
CA SER A 111 5.94 -23.47 -14.84
C SER A 111 5.08 -23.47 -13.58
N LEU A 112 5.22 -24.49 -12.73
CA LEU A 112 4.50 -24.58 -11.47
C LEU A 112 4.96 -23.50 -10.48
N SER A 113 6.28 -23.31 -10.33
CA SER A 113 6.85 -22.32 -9.40
C SER A 113 6.50 -20.88 -9.81
N ALA A 114 6.67 -20.55 -11.09
CA ALA A 114 6.25 -19.26 -11.66
C ALA A 114 4.76 -19.00 -11.41
N ARG A 115 3.89 -19.98 -11.66
CA ARG A 115 2.44 -19.85 -11.46
C ARG A 115 2.07 -19.63 -9.99
N ILE A 116 2.75 -20.28 -9.05
CA ILE A 116 2.53 -20.08 -7.60
C ILE A 116 2.90 -18.66 -7.20
N VAL A 117 4.06 -18.16 -7.61
CA VAL A 117 4.53 -16.82 -7.24
C VAL A 117 3.68 -15.73 -7.91
N MET A 118 3.35 -15.90 -9.19
CA MET A 118 2.42 -15.00 -9.91
C MET A 118 1.04 -14.95 -9.22
N ARG A 119 0.52 -16.09 -8.76
CA ARG A 119 -0.74 -16.13 -8.00
C ARG A 119 -0.62 -15.45 -6.64
N SER A 120 0.49 -15.64 -5.94
CA SER A 120 0.77 -14.98 -4.67
C SER A 120 0.82 -13.46 -4.85
N TYR A 121 1.56 -12.98 -5.84
CA TYR A 121 1.65 -11.57 -6.20
C TYR A 121 0.27 -10.97 -6.52
N SER A 122 -0.50 -11.62 -7.40
CA SER A 122 -1.84 -11.16 -7.79
C SER A 122 -2.77 -10.98 -6.58
N LYS A 123 -2.65 -11.84 -5.57
CA LYS A 123 -3.43 -11.74 -4.33
C LYS A 123 -3.09 -10.49 -3.50
N TYR A 124 -1.83 -10.04 -3.52
CA TYR A 124 -1.37 -8.89 -2.72
C TYR A 124 -1.21 -7.59 -3.53
N ALA A 125 -1.33 -7.66 -4.87
CA ALA A 125 -1.31 -6.51 -5.76
C ALA A 125 -2.55 -5.60 -5.62
N SER A 126 -3.62 -6.13 -5.01
CA SER A 126 -4.81 -5.38 -4.60
C SER A 126 -4.73 -4.98 -3.14
N LEU A 127 -5.02 -3.71 -2.83
CA LEU A 127 -5.17 -3.26 -1.44
C LEU A 127 -6.42 -3.89 -0.80
N PRO A 128 -6.37 -4.19 0.51
CA PRO A 128 -7.43 -4.93 1.20
C PRO A 128 -8.73 -4.14 1.33
N LEU A 129 -8.66 -2.81 1.37
CA LEU A 129 -9.82 -1.93 1.56
C LEU A 129 -10.42 -1.45 0.23
N ILE A 130 -9.57 -1.13 -0.75
CA ILE A 130 -10.00 -0.60 -2.05
C ILE A 130 -9.17 -1.27 -3.14
N PRO A 131 -9.70 -2.32 -3.80
CA PRO A 131 -9.00 -2.99 -4.88
C PRO A 131 -8.94 -2.09 -6.13
N GLY A 132 -7.94 -2.32 -6.98
CA GLY A 132 -7.82 -1.66 -8.29
C GLY A 132 -6.66 -0.68 -8.41
N GLN A 133 -6.50 -0.12 -9.61
CA GLN A 133 -5.43 0.82 -9.96
C GLN A 133 -5.46 2.10 -9.12
N PHE A 134 -6.67 2.59 -8.80
CA PHE A 134 -6.85 3.82 -8.02
C PHE A 134 -6.81 3.60 -6.51
N GLY A 135 -6.71 2.34 -6.04
CA GLY A 135 -6.73 1.98 -4.62
C GLY A 135 -5.73 2.80 -3.77
N PRO A 136 -4.44 2.86 -4.13
CA PRO A 136 -3.46 3.65 -3.39
C PRO A 136 -3.85 5.13 -3.30
N GLY A 137 -4.29 5.72 -4.42
CA GLY A 137 -4.71 7.11 -4.48
C GLY A 137 -5.93 7.41 -3.60
N ILE A 138 -6.94 6.54 -3.61
CA ILE A 138 -8.13 6.71 -2.76
C ILE A 138 -7.76 6.55 -1.28
N MET A 139 -6.88 5.59 -0.94
CA MET A 139 -6.40 5.42 0.43
C MET A 139 -5.60 6.63 0.93
N ALA A 140 -4.74 7.22 0.11
CA ALA A 140 -4.08 8.49 0.44
C ALA A 140 -5.11 9.61 0.64
N GLY A 141 -6.10 9.73 -0.25
CA GLY A 141 -7.17 10.71 -0.15
C GLY A 141 -7.97 10.60 1.15
N VAL A 142 -8.35 9.38 1.55
CA VAL A 142 -9.06 9.12 2.82
C VAL A 142 -8.21 9.56 4.01
N ASN A 143 -6.93 9.19 4.05
CA ASN A 143 -6.03 9.57 5.14
C ASN A 143 -5.80 11.08 5.19
N ILE A 144 -5.77 11.77 4.06
CA ILE A 144 -5.67 13.24 3.99
C ILE A 144 -6.97 13.90 4.47
N LEU A 145 -8.13 13.35 4.10
CA LEU A 145 -9.42 13.95 4.43
C LEU A 145 -9.67 14.00 5.95
N LEU A 146 -9.22 13.00 6.70
CA LEU A 146 -9.42 12.88 8.15
C LEU A 146 -8.89 14.09 8.96
N PRO A 147 -7.62 14.54 8.83
CA PRO A 147 -7.14 15.74 9.51
C PRO A 147 -7.84 17.04 9.05
N PHE A 148 -8.30 17.11 7.80
CA PHE A 148 -9.12 18.26 7.35
C PHE A 148 -10.50 18.28 8.02
N LEU A 149 -11.10 17.11 8.27
CA LEU A 149 -12.34 17.03 9.04
C LEU A 149 -12.14 17.52 10.48
N ILE A 150 -11.02 17.12 11.12
CA ILE A 150 -10.65 17.62 12.46
C ILE A 150 -10.55 19.15 12.44
N LEU A 151 -9.81 19.72 11.48
CA LEU A 151 -9.64 21.17 11.38
C LEU A 151 -10.97 21.91 11.18
N THR A 152 -11.84 21.37 10.31
CA THR A 152 -13.17 21.93 10.06
C THR A 152 -14.04 21.90 11.31
N PHE A 153 -13.95 20.81 12.10
CA PHE A 153 -14.66 20.71 13.36
C PHE A 153 -14.13 21.70 14.40
N MET A 154 -12.81 21.89 14.47
CA MET A 154 -12.18 22.89 15.34
C MET A 154 -12.67 24.31 15.06
N THR A 155 -12.77 24.69 13.79
CA THR A 155 -13.28 26.02 13.41
C THR A 155 -14.77 26.17 13.68
N ALA A 156 -15.57 25.11 13.45
CA ALA A 156 -17.01 25.12 13.67
C ALA A 156 -17.41 25.19 15.16
N VAL A 157 -16.71 24.47 16.04
CA VAL A 157 -16.97 24.45 17.50
C VAL A 157 -16.47 25.72 18.20
N GLY A 158 -15.86 26.66 17.46
CA GLY A 158 -15.48 27.95 18.01
C GLY A 158 -14.21 27.90 18.86
N PHE A 159 -13.22 27.08 18.47
CA PHE A 159 -11.82 27.30 18.87
C PHE A 159 -11.29 28.60 18.23
N ARG A 160 -11.89 29.75 18.57
CA ARG A 160 -11.30 31.05 18.29
C ARG A 160 -10.22 31.28 19.33
N SER A 161 -9.00 31.49 18.83
CA SER A 161 -7.80 31.85 19.58
C SER A 161 -8.12 32.90 20.63
#